data_AF-A0A1I7W1E5-F1
#
_entry.id   AF-A0A1I7W1E5-F1
#
_cell.length_a   1.000
_cell.length_b   1.000
_cell.length_c   1.000
_cell.angle_alpha   90.00
_cell.angle_beta   90.00
_cell.angle_gamma   90.00
#
_symmetry.space_group_name_H-M   'P 1'
#
loop_
_entity.id
_entity.type
_entity.pdbx_description
1 polymer ?
#
loop_
_entity_poly.entity_id
_entity_poly.type
_entity_poly.pdbx_seq_one_letter_code
_entity_poly.pdbx_strand_id
1 'polypeptide(L)'
;MRGRCGRNCYASNECVEGVEGIADLIIRSPIKQSTGEIVMETEVGVVTGGTRMVKRGIAEVENNEFHKFKANANITKKESQLRMDQIEQTWKLEVIGIKDIMTEYQEDKALEAFQKSLTVNSEGRCVVGWPWKNQEITPAEGYGLALGRLRSTIRRLKRSPELLECYDEYFKNLLEEGVIEKIKNQNETSRISYLPHQAVVTPQKSTTKLRVVFDASAKMNEGPSLNECLYKGPVMLPLLIGILLRARQGRYLVIADVEKAFLQVSLKQEDRDVTRFLWLKDKSKEAIKENLVIFRFTRVPFGVVSSPFLLAAVIRHLLSEENSELSKEIAENLYVDNVVLTSESEAESTKKAKEAKELFKKIKMQLREFHANHDINITMSKK
;
A
#
# COMPACT_ATOMS: atom_id res chain seq x y z
N MET A 1 29.48 -33.88 -6.16
CA MET A 1 28.16 -34.27 -5.62
C MET A 1 27.27 -33.04 -5.59
N ARG A 2 26.22 -33.03 -6.43
CA ARG A 2 25.25 -31.92 -6.56
C ARG A 2 24.16 -32.10 -5.51
N GLY A 3 23.97 -31.11 -4.63
CA GLY A 3 22.85 -31.05 -3.69
C GLY A 3 21.95 -29.87 -4.04
N ARG A 4 20.77 -30.17 -4.59
CA ARG A 4 19.67 -29.21 -4.80
C ARG A 4 19.13 -28.75 -3.45
N CYS A 5 18.91 -27.44 -3.29
CA CYS A 5 17.91 -26.94 -2.36
C CYS A 5 17.21 -25.74 -2.99
N GLY A 6 16.20 -26.05 -3.81
CA GLY A 6 15.13 -25.11 -4.11
C GLY A 6 14.14 -25.15 -2.96
N ARG A 7 13.83 -24.00 -2.39
CA ARG A 7 12.58 -23.79 -1.65
C ARG A 7 11.94 -22.51 -2.14
N ASN A 8 10.76 -22.71 -2.70
CA ASN A 8 9.83 -21.71 -3.17
C ASN A 8 9.48 -20.76 -2.03
N CYS A 9 9.92 -19.51 -2.13
CA CYS A 9 9.21 -18.41 -1.49
C CYS A 9 8.01 -18.10 -2.38
N TYR A 10 6.82 -18.52 -1.95
CA TYR A 10 5.57 -17.99 -2.48
C TYR A 10 5.53 -16.50 -2.13
N ALA A 11 6.01 -15.67 -3.04
CA ALA A 11 5.59 -14.28 -3.09
C ALA A 11 4.11 -14.32 -3.45
N SER A 12 3.26 -13.85 -2.55
CA SER A 12 1.87 -13.54 -2.85
C SER A 12 1.83 -12.63 -4.07
N ASN A 13 1.31 -13.15 -5.19
CA ASN A 13 1.11 -12.41 -6.44
C ASN A 13 -0.07 -11.43 -6.29
N GLU A 14 0.00 -10.51 -5.33
CA GLU A 14 -0.80 -9.29 -5.39
C GLU A 14 -0.04 -8.33 -6.33
N CYS A 15 -0.56 -8.16 -7.55
CA CYS A 15 -0.02 -7.22 -8.51
C CYS A 15 -0.25 -5.81 -7.96
N VAL A 16 0.77 -5.22 -7.33
CA VAL A 16 0.73 -3.83 -6.87
C VAL A 16 0.93 -2.94 -8.09
N GLU A 17 -0.17 -2.57 -8.73
CA GLU A 17 -0.17 -1.56 -9.78
C GLU A 17 -0.24 -0.18 -9.13
N GLY A 18 0.72 0.70 -9.48
CA GLY A 18 0.71 2.09 -9.04
C GLY A 18 -0.27 2.93 -9.87
N VAL A 19 -0.29 4.25 -9.62
CA VAL A 19 -1.14 5.23 -10.30
C VAL A 19 -1.22 5.00 -11.82
N GLU A 20 -0.08 4.81 -12.49
CA GLU A 20 0.00 4.59 -13.94
C GLU A 20 -0.73 3.31 -14.39
N GLY A 21 -0.59 2.20 -13.66
CA GLY A 21 -1.26 0.94 -14.02
C GLY A 21 -2.77 0.98 -13.81
N ILE A 22 -3.20 1.58 -12.70
CA ILE A 22 -4.63 1.81 -12.44
C ILE A 22 -5.21 2.83 -13.44
N ALA A 23 -4.44 3.86 -13.80
CA ALA A 23 -4.82 4.82 -14.84
C ALA A 23 -4.97 4.14 -16.20
N ASP A 24 -4.05 3.27 -16.61
CA ASP A 24 -4.14 2.53 -17.88
C ASP A 24 -5.34 1.56 -17.93
N LEU A 25 -5.70 0.99 -16.79
CA LEU A 25 -6.90 0.16 -16.61
C LEU A 25 -8.21 0.97 -16.73
N ILE A 26 -8.23 2.23 -16.27
CA ILE A 26 -9.47 3.02 -16.12
C ILE A 26 -9.63 4.07 -17.23
N ILE A 27 -8.56 4.80 -17.56
CA ILE A 27 -8.54 5.97 -18.43
C ILE A 27 -8.23 5.52 -19.86
N ARG A 28 -9.28 5.35 -20.66
CA ARG A 28 -9.18 5.21 -22.11
C ARG A 28 -10.34 5.94 -22.79
N SER A 29 -10.07 6.48 -23.97
CA SER A 29 -10.91 7.44 -24.70
C SER A 29 -12.40 7.06 -24.71
N PRO A 30 -13.26 7.74 -23.94
CA PRO A 30 -14.68 7.46 -23.95
C PRO A 30 -15.30 7.94 -25.26
N ILE A 31 -16.04 7.06 -25.94
CA ILE A 31 -16.80 7.39 -27.14
C ILE A 31 -18.26 7.55 -26.73
N LYS A 32 -18.78 8.78 -26.85
CA LYS A 32 -20.21 9.05 -26.64
C LYS A 32 -20.98 8.70 -27.92
N GLN A 33 -21.89 7.74 -27.83
CA GLN A 33 -22.77 7.38 -28.92
C GLN A 33 -23.95 8.36 -29.04
N SER A 34 -24.52 8.43 -30.23
CA SER A 34 -25.70 9.27 -30.54
C SER A 34 -26.94 8.90 -29.71
N THR A 35 -26.97 7.71 -29.10
CA THR A 35 -28.03 7.18 -28.23
C THR A 35 -27.96 7.65 -26.77
N GLY A 36 -26.88 8.34 -26.38
CA GLY A 36 -26.60 8.72 -24.98
C GLY A 36 -25.72 7.72 -24.23
N GLU A 37 -25.46 6.56 -24.81
CA GLU A 37 -24.56 5.54 -24.26
C GLU A 37 -23.09 5.96 -24.43
N ILE A 38 -22.29 5.74 -23.40
CA ILE A 38 -20.84 5.93 -23.39
C ILE A 38 -20.21 4.54 -23.51
N VAL A 39 -19.38 4.37 -24.53
CA VAL A 39 -18.57 3.16 -24.74
C VAL A 39 -17.13 3.50 -24.42
N MET A 40 -16.51 2.71 -23.55
CA MET A 40 -15.13 2.89 -23.14
C MET A 40 -14.40 1.55 -23.22
N GLU A 41 -13.36 1.51 -24.05
CA GLU A 41 -12.48 0.36 -24.20
C GLU A 41 -11.41 0.37 -23.11
N THR A 42 -11.16 -0.74 -22.41
CA THR A 42 -10.12 -0.85 -21.36
C THR A 42 -9.28 -2.09 -21.55
N GLU A 43 -8.16 -2.20 -20.82
CA GLU A 43 -7.36 -3.43 -20.80
C GLU A 43 -8.12 -4.66 -20.28
N VAL A 44 -9.17 -4.45 -19.48
CA VAL A 44 -10.04 -5.52 -18.98
C VAL A 44 -11.30 -5.73 -19.82
N GLY A 45 -11.43 -5.03 -20.95
CA GLY A 45 -12.53 -5.19 -21.92
C GLY A 45 -13.32 -3.92 -22.20
N VAL A 46 -14.36 -4.05 -23.04
CA VAL A 46 -15.25 -2.92 -23.37
C VAL A 46 -16.35 -2.82 -22.33
N VAL A 47 -16.57 -1.61 -21.81
CA VAL A 47 -17.69 -1.32 -20.92
C VAL A 47 -18.57 -0.25 -21.54
N THR A 48 -19.87 -0.52 -21.52
CA THR A 48 -20.92 0.38 -21.98
C THR A 48 -21.75 0.85 -20.80
N GLY A 49 -21.94 2.16 -20.64
CA GLY A 49 -22.75 2.76 -19.58
C GLY A 49 -23.37 4.09 -20.02
N GLY A 50 -24.45 4.53 -19.37
CA GLY A 50 -25.17 5.76 -19.70
C GLY A 50 -26.68 5.56 -19.80
N THR A 51 -27.43 6.66 -19.84
CA THR A 51 -28.89 6.66 -19.99
C THR A 51 -29.27 6.54 -21.46
N ARG A 52 -30.03 5.49 -21.79
CA ARG A 52 -30.58 5.30 -23.14
C ARG A 52 -31.75 6.26 -23.34
N MET A 53 -31.60 7.25 -24.21
CA MET A 53 -32.77 8.05 -24.62
C MET A 53 -33.64 7.24 -25.57
N VAL A 54 -34.75 6.70 -25.05
CA VAL A 54 -35.77 6.06 -25.89
C VAL A 54 -36.70 7.16 -26.42
N LYS A 55 -36.50 7.58 -27.68
CA LYS A 55 -37.53 8.35 -28.40
C LYS A 55 -38.69 7.41 -28.76
N ARG A 56 -39.75 7.40 -27.96
CA ARG A 56 -41.08 6.98 -28.41
C ARG A 56 -41.88 8.23 -28.78
N GLY A 57 -42.54 8.18 -29.93
CA GLY A 57 -43.30 9.31 -30.45
C GLY A 57 -44.38 9.78 -29.47
N ILE A 58 -44.49 11.10 -29.36
CA ILE A 58 -45.59 11.90 -28.79
C ILE A 58 -46.06 11.44 -27.40
N ALA A 59 -45.18 11.55 -26.41
CA ALA A 59 -45.46 12.00 -25.04
C ALA A 59 -44.17 11.89 -24.22
N GLU A 60 -43.73 12.98 -23.62
CA GLU A 60 -42.66 12.97 -22.61
C GLU A 60 -43.20 12.29 -21.35
N VAL A 61 -42.77 11.04 -21.13
CA VAL A 61 -42.91 10.34 -19.86
C VAL A 61 -41.51 9.90 -19.45
N GLU A 62 -41.02 10.46 -18.34
CA GLU A 62 -39.80 10.00 -17.66
C GLU A 62 -40.00 8.55 -17.19
N ASN A 63 -39.51 7.59 -17.97
CA ASN A 63 -39.44 6.21 -17.54
C ASN A 63 -38.10 5.94 -16.81
N ASN A 64 -38.21 5.69 -15.51
CA ASN A 64 -37.20 5.12 -14.62
C ASN A 64 -36.75 3.72 -15.09
N GLU A 65 -35.85 3.62 -16.07
CA GLU A 65 -35.33 2.32 -16.55
C GLU A 65 -33.84 2.10 -16.22
N PHE A 66 -33.64 1.25 -15.19
CA PHE A 66 -32.50 0.38 -14.88
C PHE A 66 -31.14 0.66 -15.56
N HIS A 67 -30.18 1.09 -14.74
CA HIS A 67 -28.75 1.04 -15.06
C HIS A 67 -28.28 -0.41 -15.24
N LYS A 68 -28.09 -0.85 -16.49
CA LYS A 68 -27.51 -2.17 -16.79
C LYS A 68 -26.09 -2.00 -17.33
N PHE A 69 -25.10 -2.13 -16.46
CA PHE A 69 -23.69 -2.19 -16.86
C PHE A 69 -23.40 -3.57 -17.45
N LYS A 70 -22.77 -3.61 -18.63
CA LYS A 70 -22.28 -4.84 -19.26
C LYS A 70 -20.80 -4.69 -19.57
N ALA A 71 -19.97 -5.49 -18.92
CA ALA A 71 -18.54 -5.60 -19.20
C ALA A 71 -18.31 -6.86 -20.05
N ASN A 72 -17.74 -6.71 -21.24
CA ASN A 72 -17.33 -7.84 -22.08
C ASN A 72 -15.80 -7.90 -22.09
N ALA A 73 -15.23 -8.87 -21.35
CA ALA A 73 -13.79 -9.16 -21.37
C ALA A 73 -13.46 -10.10 -22.54
N ASN A 74 -12.60 -9.65 -23.46
CA ASN A 74 -12.06 -10.49 -24.53
C ASN A 74 -10.79 -11.19 -24.04
N ILE A 75 -10.91 -12.42 -23.55
CA ILE A 75 -9.77 -13.22 -23.09
C ILE A 75 -9.46 -14.30 -24.15
N THR A 76 -8.27 -14.24 -24.74
CA THR A 76 -7.81 -15.15 -25.81
C THR A 76 -7.62 -16.57 -25.27
N LYS A 77 -8.24 -17.56 -25.95
CA LYS A 77 -8.80 -18.80 -25.38
C LYS A 77 -7.84 -19.98 -25.11
N LYS A 78 -6.51 -19.85 -25.23
CA LYS A 78 -5.60 -21.03 -25.23
C LYS A 78 -4.55 -21.10 -24.13
N GLU A 79 -4.11 -19.98 -23.56
CA GLU A 79 -3.28 -19.96 -22.33
C GLU A 79 -4.13 -20.01 -21.05
N SER A 80 -5.46 -20.01 -21.20
CA SER A 80 -6.43 -19.75 -20.15
C SER A 80 -6.77 -20.96 -19.29
N GLN A 81 -6.79 -22.20 -19.81
CA GLN A 81 -7.27 -23.33 -19.01
C GLN A 81 -6.39 -23.61 -17.78
N LEU A 82 -5.07 -23.59 -17.97
CA LEU A 82 -4.10 -23.86 -16.89
C LEU A 82 -4.10 -22.75 -15.81
N ARG A 83 -4.40 -21.50 -16.21
CA ARG A 83 -4.46 -20.34 -15.31
C ARG A 83 -5.83 -20.21 -14.65
N MET A 84 -6.91 -20.56 -15.34
CA MET A 84 -8.27 -20.51 -14.82
C MET A 84 -8.52 -21.59 -13.78
N ASP A 85 -7.98 -22.80 -13.90
CA ASP A 85 -8.14 -23.81 -12.84
C ASP A 85 -7.39 -23.40 -11.55
N GLN A 86 -6.25 -22.72 -11.68
CA GLN A 86 -5.48 -22.17 -10.55
C GLN A 86 -6.18 -20.95 -9.93
N ILE A 87 -6.71 -20.05 -10.76
CA ILE A 87 -7.51 -18.89 -10.31
C ILE A 87 -8.80 -19.39 -9.67
N GLU A 88 -9.52 -20.33 -10.26
CA GLU A 88 -10.76 -20.89 -9.73
C GLU A 88 -10.51 -21.66 -8.42
N GLN A 89 -9.38 -22.36 -8.27
CA GLN A 89 -8.97 -22.94 -6.98
C GLN A 89 -8.62 -21.88 -5.94
N THR A 90 -8.04 -20.75 -6.35
CA THR A 90 -7.72 -19.62 -5.45
C THR A 90 -8.99 -18.86 -5.04
N TRP A 91 -10.01 -18.79 -5.92
CA TRP A 91 -11.24 -18.01 -5.74
C TRP A 91 -12.40 -18.83 -5.15
N LYS A 92 -12.40 -20.17 -5.26
CA LYS A 92 -13.47 -21.05 -4.74
C LYS A 92 -13.64 -20.99 -3.22
N LEU A 93 -12.64 -20.55 -2.46
CA LEU A 93 -12.75 -20.41 -1.01
C LEU A 93 -13.09 -18.98 -0.57
N GLU A 94 -12.58 -17.95 -1.25
CA GLU A 94 -12.81 -16.55 -0.89
C GLU A 94 -14.19 -16.00 -1.34
N VAL A 95 -14.74 -16.50 -2.44
CA VAL A 95 -15.98 -15.93 -3.04
C VAL A 95 -17.27 -16.41 -2.37
N ILE A 96 -17.25 -17.53 -1.64
CA ILE A 96 -18.46 -18.10 -0.99
C ILE A 96 -18.67 -17.52 0.42
N GLY A 97 -17.82 -16.58 0.86
CA GLY A 97 -17.91 -16.02 2.22
C GLY A 97 -17.58 -17.03 3.33
N ILE A 98 -17.05 -18.21 2.98
CA ILE A 98 -16.55 -19.19 3.95
C ILE A 98 -15.14 -18.73 4.34
N LYS A 99 -15.08 -17.78 5.28
CA LYS A 99 -13.85 -17.50 5.99
C LYS A 99 -13.60 -18.65 6.97
N ASP A 100 -12.38 -19.17 7.01
CA ASP A 100 -11.96 -20.04 8.11
C ASP A 100 -12.19 -19.28 9.43
N ILE A 101 -12.92 -19.89 10.37
CA ILE A 101 -13.22 -19.33 11.69
C ILE A 101 -11.93 -18.85 12.38
N MET A 102 -10.81 -19.55 12.13
CA MET A 102 -9.52 -19.17 12.68
C MET A 102 -8.98 -17.88 12.06
N THR A 103 -9.27 -17.62 10.78
CA THR A 103 -8.88 -16.37 10.13
C THR A 103 -9.70 -15.20 10.67
N GLU A 104 -11.02 -15.35 10.82
CA GLU A 104 -11.90 -14.31 11.38
C GLU A 104 -11.50 -13.93 12.82
N TYR A 105 -11.24 -14.92 13.68
CA TYR A 105 -10.75 -14.67 15.03
C TYR A 105 -9.41 -13.89 15.05
N GLN A 106 -8.48 -14.21 14.15
CA GLN A 106 -7.20 -13.50 14.05
C GLN A 106 -7.38 -12.06 13.54
N GLU A 107 -8.32 -11.84 12.60
CA GLU A 107 -8.69 -10.51 12.09
C GLU A 107 -9.27 -9.65 13.21
N ASP A 108 -10.20 -10.19 14.00
CA ASP A 108 -10.82 -9.51 15.14
C ASP A 108 -9.80 -9.15 16.22
N LYS A 109 -8.88 -10.06 16.53
CA LYS A 109 -7.81 -9.79 17.50
C LYS A 109 -6.88 -8.68 17.05
N ALA A 110 -6.56 -8.62 15.75
CA ALA A 110 -5.75 -7.54 15.20
C ALA A 110 -6.47 -6.19 15.29
N LEU A 111 -7.77 -6.16 14.98
CA LEU A 111 -8.63 -4.98 15.12
C LEU A 111 -8.72 -4.49 16.56
N GLU A 112 -8.95 -5.41 17.50
CA GLU A 112 -9.01 -5.11 18.94
C GLU A 112 -7.68 -4.52 19.44
N ALA A 113 -6.55 -5.10 19.03
CA ALA A 113 -5.22 -4.59 19.38
C ALA A 113 -4.95 -3.21 18.77
N PHE A 114 -5.36 -2.98 17.52
CA PHE A 114 -5.27 -1.68 16.88
C PHE A 114 -6.07 -0.62 17.65
N GLN A 115 -7.35 -0.86 17.90
CA GLN A 115 -8.24 0.08 18.62
C GLN A 115 -7.73 0.41 20.02
N LYS A 116 -7.23 -0.58 20.76
CA LYS A 116 -6.65 -0.37 22.10
C LYS A 116 -5.35 0.43 22.08
N SER A 117 -4.57 0.32 20.99
CA SER A 117 -3.25 0.94 20.91
C SER A 117 -3.26 2.32 20.26
N LEU A 118 -4.27 2.62 19.44
CA LEU A 118 -4.38 3.86 18.68
C LEU A 118 -4.46 5.07 19.61
N THR A 119 -3.51 5.99 19.45
CA THR A 119 -3.51 7.32 20.06
C THR A 119 -3.07 8.37 19.05
N VAL A 120 -3.20 9.65 19.39
CA VAL A 120 -2.70 10.77 18.58
C VAL A 120 -1.64 11.50 19.38
N ASN A 121 -0.47 11.76 18.78
CA ASN A 121 0.59 12.51 19.43
C ASN A 121 0.34 14.04 19.39
N SER A 122 1.18 14.82 20.06
CA SER A 122 1.11 16.29 20.07
C SER A 122 1.26 16.96 18.70
N GLU A 123 1.78 16.25 17.70
CA GLU A 123 1.93 16.74 16.33
C GLU A 123 0.72 16.41 15.43
N GLY A 124 -0.30 15.73 15.98
CA GLY A 124 -1.49 15.30 15.24
C GLY A 124 -1.30 14.03 14.40
N ARG A 125 -0.25 13.22 14.67
CA ARG A 125 -0.04 11.93 14.01
C ARG A 125 -0.60 10.78 14.83
N CYS A 126 -1.24 9.82 14.16
CA CYS A 126 -1.61 8.56 14.78
C CYS A 126 -0.37 7.80 15.24
N VAL A 127 -0.46 7.21 16.43
CA VAL A 127 0.52 6.33 17.05
C VAL A 127 -0.17 5.00 17.29
N VAL A 128 0.43 3.91 16.81
CA VAL A 128 -0.12 2.56 16.92
C VAL A 128 0.91 1.62 17.54
N GLY A 129 0.41 0.56 18.18
CA GLY A 129 1.23 -0.57 18.60
C GLY A 129 1.14 -1.72 17.60
N TRP A 130 2.09 -2.65 17.67
CA TRP A 130 2.01 -3.87 16.89
C TRP A 130 0.89 -4.78 17.41
N PRO A 131 0.12 -5.45 16.52
CA PRO A 131 -0.91 -6.40 16.94
C PRO A 131 -0.27 -7.73 17.31
N TRP A 132 0.29 -7.82 18.52
CA TRP A 132 0.96 -9.00 19.06
C TRP A 132 0.00 -10.19 19.21
N LYS A 133 0.39 -11.37 18.72
CA LYS A 133 -0.37 -12.63 18.92
C LYS A 133 -0.41 -13.08 20.37
N ASN A 134 0.71 -12.87 21.07
CA ASN A 134 0.87 -13.19 22.48
C ASN A 134 1.90 -12.23 23.06
N GLN A 135 1.64 -11.72 24.27
CA GLN A 135 2.56 -10.84 24.99
C GLN A 135 3.84 -11.57 25.45
N GLU A 136 3.81 -12.89 25.57
CA GLU A 136 4.95 -13.70 25.99
C GLU A 136 5.87 -14.10 24.83
N ILE A 137 5.37 -14.04 23.58
CA ILE A 137 6.17 -14.40 22.41
C ILE A 137 7.07 -13.22 22.05
N THR A 138 8.37 -13.47 22.06
CA THR A 138 9.39 -12.51 21.63
C THR A 138 10.01 -12.95 20.30
N PRO A 139 10.16 -12.05 19.31
CA PRO A 139 10.92 -12.37 18.11
C PRO A 139 12.37 -12.67 18.48
N ALA A 140 13.01 -13.55 17.71
CA ALA A 140 14.44 -13.77 17.83
C ALA A 140 15.22 -12.47 17.57
N GLU A 141 16.35 -12.27 18.27
CA GLU A 141 17.10 -11.03 18.20
C GLU A 141 17.71 -10.81 16.81
N GLY A 142 18.44 -11.79 16.26
CA GLY A 142 18.88 -11.73 14.86
C GLY A 142 20.00 -10.79 14.50
N TYR A 143 20.71 -10.26 15.49
CA TYR A 143 21.86 -9.39 15.26
C TYR A 143 22.89 -10.03 14.31
N GLY A 144 23.28 -11.28 14.55
CA GLY A 144 24.28 -11.98 13.74
C GLY A 144 23.85 -12.18 12.28
N LEU A 145 22.57 -12.52 12.06
CA LEU A 145 21.98 -12.68 10.74
C LEU A 145 21.92 -11.33 10.00
N ALA A 146 21.46 -10.28 10.67
CA ALA A 146 21.42 -8.93 10.13
C ALA A 146 22.81 -8.43 9.73
N LEU A 147 23.82 -8.65 10.58
CA LEU A 147 25.21 -8.27 10.28
C LEU A 147 25.78 -9.06 9.10
N GLY A 148 25.52 -10.36 9.03
CA GLY A 148 25.95 -11.20 7.90
C GLY A 148 25.36 -10.72 6.57
N ARG A 149 24.06 -10.41 6.55
CA ARG A 149 23.37 -9.86 5.37
C ARG A 149 23.87 -8.45 5.02
N LEU A 150 24.11 -7.59 6.00
CA LEU A 150 24.71 -6.27 5.76
C LEU A 150 26.09 -6.39 5.11
N ARG A 151 26.98 -7.25 5.62
CA ARG A 151 28.31 -7.51 5.04
C ARG A 151 28.23 -7.95 3.58
N SER A 152 27.31 -8.85 3.27
CA SER A 152 27.06 -9.32 1.91
C SER A 152 26.57 -8.17 1.00
N THR A 153 25.59 -7.39 1.48
CA THR A 153 25.03 -6.23 0.77
C THR A 153 26.11 -5.19 0.47
N ILE A 154 26.91 -4.80 1.46
CA ILE A 154 28.00 -3.82 1.28
C ILE A 154 29.06 -4.33 0.31
N ARG A 155 29.47 -5.61 0.40
CA ARG A 155 30.44 -6.20 -0.54
C ARG A 155 29.93 -6.15 -1.99
N ARG A 156 28.63 -6.37 -2.19
CA ARG A 156 27.99 -6.26 -3.50
C ARG A 156 27.90 -4.81 -3.97
N LEU A 157 27.42 -3.90 -3.12
CA LEU A 157 27.22 -2.48 -3.46
C LEU A 157 28.54 -1.72 -3.68
N LYS A 158 29.64 -2.12 -3.04
CA LYS A 158 30.98 -1.54 -3.29
C LYS A 158 31.46 -1.69 -4.73
N ARG A 159 30.89 -2.63 -5.50
CA ARG A 159 31.17 -2.77 -6.95
C ARG A 159 30.49 -1.71 -7.81
N SER A 160 29.55 -0.95 -7.24
CA SER A 160 28.77 0.07 -7.94
C SER A 160 28.63 1.30 -7.02
N PRO A 161 29.59 2.24 -7.06
CA PRO A 161 29.61 3.41 -6.17
C PRO A 161 28.29 4.21 -6.18
N GLU A 162 27.68 4.36 -7.35
CA GLU A 162 26.38 5.03 -7.50
C GLU A 162 25.26 4.37 -6.68
N LEU A 163 25.16 3.03 -6.72
CA LEU A 163 24.14 2.31 -5.96
C LEU A 163 24.40 2.36 -4.46
N LEU A 164 25.68 2.37 -4.04
CA LEU A 164 26.04 2.54 -2.64
C LEU A 164 25.68 3.95 -2.15
N GLU A 165 25.85 4.98 -2.98
CA GLU A 165 25.42 6.35 -2.69
C GLU A 165 23.90 6.40 -2.49
N CYS A 166 23.11 5.92 -3.45
CA CYS A 166 21.65 5.91 -3.34
C CYS A 166 21.15 5.14 -2.10
N TYR A 167 21.85 4.06 -1.73
CA TYR A 167 21.49 3.28 -0.54
C TYR A 167 21.77 4.03 0.77
N ASP A 168 22.86 4.79 0.81
CA ASP A 168 23.21 5.64 1.97
C ASP A 168 22.30 6.87 2.07
N GLU A 169 22.02 7.53 0.94
CA GLU A 169 21.06 8.63 0.84
C GLU A 169 19.67 8.21 1.32
N TYR A 170 19.23 6.99 0.98
CA TYR A 170 17.96 6.46 1.48
C TYR A 170 17.87 6.52 3.02
N PHE A 171 18.88 6.04 3.73
CA PHE A 171 18.86 6.06 5.20
C PHE A 171 19.05 7.47 5.78
N LYS A 172 19.83 8.33 5.12
CA LYS A 172 19.93 9.74 5.51
C LYS A 172 18.58 10.44 5.42
N ASN A 173 17.85 10.26 4.31
CA ASN A 173 16.51 10.83 4.12
C ASN A 173 15.53 10.31 5.18
N LEU A 174 15.54 9.01 5.49
CA LEU A 174 14.69 8.47 6.56
C LEU A 174 15.04 9.06 7.94
N LEU A 175 16.31 9.32 8.20
CA LEU A 175 16.76 9.91 9.46
C LEU A 175 16.36 11.39 9.56
N GLU A 176 16.51 12.14 8.47
CA GLU A 176 16.11 13.56 8.37
C GLU A 176 14.59 13.73 8.51
N GLU A 177 13.80 12.83 7.90
CA GLU A 177 12.34 12.80 8.04
C GLU A 177 11.86 12.29 9.41
N GLY A 178 12.79 11.85 10.27
CA GLY A 178 12.48 11.27 11.57
C GLY A 178 11.66 9.98 11.48
N VAL A 179 11.80 9.22 10.39
CA VAL A 179 11.22 7.88 10.19
C VAL A 179 12.01 6.82 10.94
N ILE A 180 13.33 7.03 11.04
CA ILE A 180 14.24 6.21 11.83
C ILE A 180 14.96 7.09 12.84
N GLU A 181 15.42 6.48 13.93
CA GLU A 181 16.24 7.15 14.93
C GLU A 181 17.44 6.29 15.33
N LYS A 182 18.54 6.94 15.73
CA LYS A 182 19.70 6.25 16.31
C LYS A 182 19.34 5.81 17.73
N ILE A 183 19.70 4.58 18.07
CA ILE A 183 19.50 4.08 19.43
C ILE A 183 20.48 4.78 20.38
N LYS A 184 19.95 5.40 21.44
CA LYS A 184 20.76 6.04 22.49
C LYS A 184 21.09 5.06 23.61
N ASN A 185 20.13 4.25 24.05
CA ASN A 185 20.28 3.24 25.10
C ASN A 185 19.81 1.88 24.59
N GLN A 186 20.59 0.82 24.80
CA GLN A 186 20.31 -0.51 24.24
C GLN A 186 19.18 -1.29 24.96
N ASN A 187 18.76 -0.84 26.16
CA ASN A 187 17.94 -1.61 27.11
C ASN A 187 16.60 -0.93 27.49
N GLU A 188 15.96 -0.19 26.59
CA GLU A 188 14.71 0.52 26.91
C GLU A 188 13.46 -0.39 26.90
N THR A 189 13.52 -1.58 26.30
CA THR A 189 12.35 -2.45 26.11
C THR A 189 12.64 -3.93 26.35
N SER A 190 11.59 -4.73 26.52
CA SER A 190 11.67 -6.17 26.73
C SER A 190 11.79 -6.99 25.44
N ARG A 191 11.50 -6.41 24.27
CA ARG A 191 11.55 -7.09 22.95
C ARG A 191 12.51 -6.38 22.03
N ILE A 192 13.51 -7.11 21.55
CA ILE A 192 14.55 -6.60 20.65
C ILE A 192 14.66 -7.53 19.45
N SER A 193 14.63 -6.97 18.24
CA SER A 193 14.89 -7.72 17.01
C SER A 193 15.56 -6.84 15.95
N TYR A 194 16.47 -7.44 15.20
CA TYR A 194 17.24 -6.81 14.13
C TYR A 194 16.76 -7.30 12.77
N LEU A 195 16.12 -6.41 12.03
CA LEU A 195 15.64 -6.62 10.68
C LEU A 195 16.81 -6.55 9.68
N PRO A 196 17.13 -7.65 8.98
CA PRO A 196 18.02 -7.56 7.85
C PRO A 196 17.37 -6.76 6.72
N HIS A 197 18.20 -6.06 5.94
CA HIS A 197 17.76 -5.30 4.78
C HIS A 197 18.64 -5.56 3.56
N GLN A 198 18.08 -5.34 2.38
CA GLN A 198 18.77 -5.52 1.10
C GLN A 198 18.36 -4.50 0.06
N ALA A 199 19.25 -4.24 -0.90
CA ALA A 199 18.96 -3.43 -2.08
C ALA A 199 18.31 -4.29 -3.17
N VAL A 200 17.09 -3.91 -3.57
CA VAL A 200 16.42 -4.39 -4.78
C VAL A 200 16.61 -3.33 -5.86
N VAL A 201 17.32 -3.69 -6.92
CA VAL A 201 17.60 -2.79 -8.05
C VAL A 201 16.57 -3.08 -9.13
N THR A 202 15.84 -2.06 -9.58
CA THR A 202 14.90 -2.17 -10.70
C THR A 202 15.37 -1.23 -11.82
N PRO A 203 16.28 -1.69 -12.71
CA PRO A 203 16.92 -0.84 -13.72
C PRO A 203 15.93 -0.24 -14.73
N GLN A 204 14.78 -0.88 -14.95
CA GLN A 204 13.80 -0.47 -15.95
C GLN A 204 12.80 0.59 -15.46
N LYS A 205 12.80 1.00 -14.18
CA LYS A 205 11.87 2.02 -13.66
C LYS A 205 12.47 3.43 -13.76
N SER A 206 11.67 4.37 -14.26
CA SER A 206 12.02 5.78 -14.44
C SER A 206 12.24 6.52 -13.11
N THR A 207 11.53 6.15 -12.04
CA THR A 207 11.41 6.96 -10.82
C THR A 207 12.32 6.56 -9.65
N THR A 208 12.73 5.30 -9.52
CA THR A 208 13.72 4.91 -8.48
C THR A 208 14.51 3.67 -8.87
N LYS A 209 15.82 3.85 -9.11
CA LYS A 209 16.72 2.76 -9.52
C LYS A 209 16.99 1.74 -8.41
N LEU A 210 16.70 2.08 -7.15
CA LEU A 210 17.01 1.27 -5.98
C LEU A 210 15.90 1.39 -4.92
N ARG A 211 15.45 0.24 -4.41
CA ARG A 211 14.52 0.14 -3.28
C ARG A 211 15.17 -0.64 -2.15
N VAL A 212 14.98 -0.20 -0.91
CA VAL A 212 15.45 -0.90 0.29
C VAL A 212 14.30 -1.72 0.85
N VAL A 213 14.53 -3.02 1.04
CA VAL A 213 13.52 -3.94 1.59
C VAL A 213 14.06 -4.52 2.89
N PHE A 214 13.22 -4.49 3.92
CA PHE A 214 13.45 -5.14 5.21
C PHE A 214 12.76 -6.51 5.23
N ASP A 215 13.47 -7.52 5.74
CA ASP A 215 12.94 -8.88 5.85
C ASP A 215 12.59 -9.20 7.31
N ALA A 216 11.33 -8.92 7.66
CA ALA A 216 10.75 -9.26 8.96
C ALA A 216 10.28 -10.73 9.08
N SER A 217 10.44 -11.51 8.00
CA SER A 217 10.18 -12.95 7.95
C SER A 217 11.44 -13.78 8.17
N ALA A 218 12.59 -13.13 8.41
CA ALA A 218 13.87 -13.77 8.61
C ALA A 218 13.81 -14.69 9.85
N LYS A 219 13.66 -15.99 9.62
CA LYS A 219 13.61 -17.00 10.68
C LYS A 219 15.00 -17.34 11.18
N MET A 220 15.05 -17.68 12.46
CA MET A 220 16.25 -18.14 13.14
C MET A 220 15.96 -19.45 13.87
N ASN A 221 17.00 -20.21 14.17
CA ASN A 221 16.86 -21.42 14.98
C ASN A 221 16.49 -21.09 16.44
N GLU A 222 16.76 -19.86 16.88
CA GLU A 222 16.62 -19.39 18.27
C GLU A 222 15.22 -18.89 18.61
N GLY A 223 14.30 -18.79 17.63
CA GLY A 223 12.95 -18.30 17.88
C GLY A 223 12.20 -17.84 16.63
N PRO A 224 10.95 -17.39 16.80
CA PRO A 224 10.11 -16.93 15.70
C PRO A 224 10.64 -15.63 15.08
N SER A 225 10.31 -15.43 13.80
CA SER A 225 10.47 -14.13 13.14
C SER A 225 9.46 -13.10 13.67
N LEU A 226 9.71 -11.81 13.43
CA LEU A 226 8.77 -10.74 13.81
C LEU A 226 7.38 -10.99 13.20
N ASN A 227 7.32 -11.36 11.92
CA ASN A 227 6.05 -11.63 11.24
C ASN A 227 5.28 -12.82 11.85
N GLU A 228 5.96 -13.79 12.44
CA GLU A 228 5.28 -14.90 13.13
C GLU A 228 4.66 -14.47 14.46
N CYS A 229 5.23 -13.45 15.11
CA CYS A 229 4.76 -12.92 16.39
C CYS A 229 3.54 -11.99 16.26
N LEU A 230 3.24 -11.50 15.07
CA LEU A 230 2.21 -10.48 14.82
C LEU A 230 1.02 -11.03 14.06
N TYR A 231 -0.18 -10.55 14.37
CA TYR A 231 -1.35 -10.76 13.52
C TYR A 231 -1.19 -9.98 12.22
N LYS A 232 -1.49 -10.61 11.08
CA LYS A 232 -1.53 -9.93 9.78
C LYS A 232 -2.59 -8.81 9.77
N GLY A 233 -3.70 -9.06 10.44
CA GLY A 233 -4.90 -8.22 10.38
C GLY A 233 -5.69 -8.42 9.09
N PRO A 234 -6.93 -7.95 9.05
CA PRO A 234 -7.80 -8.09 7.89
C PRO A 234 -7.29 -7.29 6.71
N VAL A 235 -7.57 -7.78 5.51
CA VAL A 235 -7.39 -7.01 4.27
C VAL A 235 -8.44 -5.90 4.23
N MET A 236 -7.99 -4.66 4.42
CA MET A 236 -8.83 -3.47 4.46
C MET A 236 -8.91 -2.73 3.12
N LEU A 237 -8.62 -3.42 2.01
CA LEU A 237 -8.72 -2.83 0.68
C LEU A 237 -10.17 -2.94 0.18
N PRO A 238 -10.76 -1.87 -0.36
CA PRO A 238 -11.99 -2.00 -1.12
C PRO A 238 -11.76 -2.95 -2.30
N LEU A 239 -12.81 -3.65 -2.72
CA LEU A 239 -12.74 -4.53 -3.88
C LEU A 239 -12.33 -3.72 -5.10
N LEU A 240 -11.23 -4.10 -5.75
CA LEU A 240 -10.73 -3.42 -6.94
C LEU A 240 -11.83 -3.29 -8.00
N ILE A 241 -12.59 -4.36 -8.25
CA ILE A 241 -13.72 -4.33 -9.17
C ILE A 241 -14.78 -3.30 -8.77
N GLY A 242 -15.03 -3.10 -7.46
CA GLY A 242 -15.95 -2.09 -6.96
C GLY A 242 -15.45 -0.67 -7.23
N ILE A 243 -14.15 -0.43 -7.03
CA ILE A 243 -13.50 0.85 -7.38
C ILE A 243 -13.61 1.09 -8.89
N LEU A 244 -13.29 0.08 -9.72
CA LEU A 244 -13.39 0.17 -11.17
C LEU A 244 -14.82 0.44 -11.64
N LEU A 245 -15.83 -0.15 -11.00
CA LEU A 245 -17.24 0.10 -11.35
C LEU A 245 -17.68 1.52 -10.97
N ARG A 246 -17.34 2.01 -9.76
CA ARG A 246 -17.63 3.39 -9.34
C ARG A 246 -16.89 4.42 -10.18
N ALA A 247 -15.62 4.16 -10.50
CA ALA A 247 -14.81 4.98 -11.41
C ALA A 247 -15.50 5.23 -12.76
N ARG A 248 -16.33 4.29 -13.21
CA ARG A 248 -17.04 4.34 -14.50
C ARG A 248 -18.42 4.99 -14.42
N GLN A 249 -18.95 5.21 -13.22
CA GLN A 249 -20.23 5.87 -13.06
C GLN A 249 -20.12 7.38 -13.32
N GLY A 250 -18.96 7.97 -13.00
CA GLY A 250 -18.72 9.40 -13.19
C GLY A 250 -18.23 9.77 -14.59
N ARG A 251 -18.66 10.93 -15.08
CA ARG A 251 -18.16 11.50 -16.35
C ARG A 251 -16.71 11.97 -16.27
N TYR A 252 -16.29 12.50 -15.14
CA TYR A 252 -14.93 12.98 -14.88
C TYR A 252 -14.27 12.19 -13.75
N LEU A 253 -13.00 11.86 -13.95
CA LEU A 253 -12.21 11.01 -13.06
C LEU A 253 -10.92 11.73 -12.67
N VAL A 254 -10.55 11.60 -11.40
CA VAL A 254 -9.24 12.00 -10.88
C VAL A 254 -8.63 10.84 -10.11
N ILE A 255 -7.36 10.55 -10.35
CA ILE A 255 -6.55 9.59 -9.60
C ILE A 255 -5.38 10.33 -8.99
N ALA A 256 -5.03 10.05 -7.74
CA ALA A 256 -3.88 10.65 -7.06
C ALA A 256 -3.12 9.62 -6.21
N ASP A 257 -1.79 9.77 -6.13
CA ASP A 257 -0.91 8.98 -5.26
C ASP A 257 -0.89 9.54 -3.84
N VAL A 258 -0.99 8.67 -2.83
CA VAL A 258 -0.79 8.98 -1.42
C VAL A 258 0.69 8.82 -1.11
N GLU A 259 1.41 9.94 -1.12
CA GLU A 259 2.84 9.96 -0.89
C GLU A 259 3.19 9.41 0.50
N LYS A 260 4.06 8.38 0.49
CA LYS A 260 4.72 7.85 1.70
C LYS A 260 3.75 7.58 2.85
N ALA A 261 2.55 7.09 2.56
CA ALA A 261 1.47 6.90 3.53
C ALA A 261 1.93 6.14 4.79
N PHE A 262 2.70 5.06 4.62
CA PHE A 262 3.27 4.26 5.70
C PHE A 262 4.21 5.04 6.64
N LEU A 263 4.93 6.04 6.12
CA LEU A 263 5.86 6.84 6.91
C LEU A 263 5.15 7.86 7.82
N GLN A 264 3.83 8.04 7.66
CA GLN A 264 3.06 8.97 8.48
C GLN A 264 2.51 8.33 9.75
N VAL A 265 2.43 7.00 9.81
CA VAL A 265 1.93 6.26 10.99
C VAL A 265 3.06 6.01 11.97
N SER A 266 2.93 6.49 13.20
CA SER A 266 3.96 6.37 14.24
C SER A 266 3.84 5.04 14.99
N LEU A 267 4.98 4.50 15.42
CA LEU A 267 5.03 3.38 16.36
C LEU A 267 5.15 3.87 17.81
N LYS A 268 4.43 3.19 18.70
CA LYS A 268 4.64 3.31 20.16
C LYS A 268 6.10 3.04 20.51
N GLN A 269 6.61 3.76 21.49
CA GLN A 269 8.02 3.70 21.87
C GLN A 269 8.44 2.28 22.29
N GLU A 270 7.59 1.57 23.04
CA GLU A 270 7.84 0.18 23.47
C GLU A 270 7.99 -0.82 22.32
N ASP A 271 7.44 -0.50 21.14
CA ASP A 271 7.35 -1.39 19.97
C ASP A 271 8.41 -1.08 18.90
N ARG A 272 9.25 -0.06 19.10
CA ARG A 272 10.27 0.33 18.10
C ARG A 272 11.44 -0.63 18.04
N ASP A 273 11.79 -1.24 19.17
CA ASP A 273 13.02 -2.05 19.30
C ASP A 273 12.94 -3.43 18.64
N VAL A 274 11.77 -3.84 18.15
CA VAL A 274 11.66 -5.02 17.28
C VAL A 274 11.90 -4.70 15.81
N THR A 275 12.17 -3.43 15.49
CA THR A 275 12.47 -2.96 14.12
C THR A 275 13.89 -2.43 13.98
N ARG A 276 14.82 -2.86 14.85
CA ARG A 276 16.21 -2.40 14.78
C ARG A 276 16.85 -2.85 13.48
N PHE A 277 17.84 -2.12 12.99
CA PHE A 277 18.66 -2.55 11.86
C PHE A 277 20.04 -1.90 11.92
N LEU A 278 20.98 -2.47 11.16
CA LEU A 278 22.38 -2.10 11.18
C LEU A 278 22.75 -1.27 9.94
N TRP A 279 23.44 -0.16 10.12
CA TRP A 279 24.06 0.57 9.01
C TRP A 279 25.51 0.94 9.34
N LEU A 280 26.18 1.61 8.40
CA LEU A 280 27.56 2.05 8.55
C LEU A 280 27.63 3.53 8.96
N LYS A 281 28.53 3.86 9.89
CA LYS A 281 28.90 5.26 10.18
C LYS A 281 29.62 5.89 8.99
N ASP A 282 30.49 5.11 8.37
CA ASP A 282 31.23 5.44 7.16
C ASP A 282 31.08 4.33 6.13
N LYS A 283 30.37 4.62 5.04
CA LYS A 283 30.08 3.66 3.95
C LYS A 283 31.32 3.21 3.17
N SER A 284 32.42 3.97 3.23
CA SER A 284 33.67 3.60 2.56
C SER A 284 34.39 2.45 3.29
N LYS A 285 34.17 2.33 4.60
CA LYS A 285 34.83 1.34 5.47
C LYS A 285 34.08 0.00 5.47
N GLU A 286 34.64 -0.97 6.19
CA GLU A 286 34.03 -2.30 6.32
C GLU A 286 32.92 -2.34 7.38
N ALA A 287 32.04 -3.34 7.28
CA ALA A 287 30.99 -3.61 8.27
C ALA A 287 31.57 -4.38 9.47
N ILE A 288 32.39 -3.67 10.25
CA ILE A 288 32.97 -4.07 11.53
C ILE A 288 32.33 -3.31 12.69
N LYS A 289 32.39 -3.86 13.91
CA LYS A 289 31.64 -3.40 15.08
C LYS A 289 31.80 -1.90 15.35
N GLU A 290 33.01 -1.38 15.16
CA GLU A 290 33.39 0.01 15.41
C GLU A 290 32.73 0.99 14.41
N ASN A 291 32.49 0.51 13.18
CA ASN A 291 31.88 1.25 12.09
C ASN A 291 30.36 1.04 12.00
N LEU A 292 29.75 0.26 12.89
CA LEU A 292 28.31 0.05 12.89
C LEU A 292 27.58 1.15 13.65
N VAL A 293 26.41 1.52 13.14
CA VAL A 293 25.39 2.30 13.82
C VAL A 293 24.09 1.49 13.81
N ILE A 294 23.36 1.54 14.92
CA ILE A 294 22.08 0.85 15.06
C ILE A 294 20.98 1.90 14.98
N PHE A 295 20.05 1.67 14.06
CA PHE A 295 18.83 2.45 13.90
C PHE A 295 17.63 1.61 14.31
N ARG A 296 16.52 2.27 14.63
CA ARG A 296 15.20 1.67 14.78
C ARG A 296 14.15 2.55 14.11
N PHE A 297 13.03 1.97 13.69
CA PHE A 297 11.95 2.76 13.12
C PHE A 297 11.12 3.45 14.22
N THR A 298 10.74 4.69 13.96
CA THR A 298 9.77 5.45 14.75
C THR A 298 8.37 5.42 14.10
N ARG A 299 8.31 4.98 12.84
CA ARG A 299 7.10 4.86 12.00
C ARG A 299 6.91 3.41 11.57
N VAL A 300 5.71 3.04 11.13
CA VAL A 300 5.44 1.68 10.64
C VAL A 300 6.26 1.41 9.37
N PRO A 301 7.28 0.51 9.38
CA PRO A 301 8.07 0.21 8.20
C PRO A 301 7.31 -0.68 7.21
N PHE A 302 7.71 -0.62 5.94
CA PHE A 302 7.36 -1.64 4.96
C PHE A 302 8.06 -2.98 5.29
N GLY A 303 7.43 -4.09 4.90
CA GLY A 303 7.99 -5.44 5.03
C GLY A 303 7.58 -6.20 6.30
N VAL A 304 6.84 -5.56 7.21
CA VAL A 304 6.21 -6.23 8.36
C VAL A 304 4.78 -6.63 7.99
N VAL A 305 4.36 -7.83 8.41
CA VAL A 305 3.09 -8.47 8.00
C VAL A 305 1.85 -7.63 8.34
N SER A 306 1.90 -6.89 9.44
CA SER A 306 0.79 -6.05 9.92
C SER A 306 0.78 -4.64 9.33
N SER A 307 1.87 -4.20 8.67
CA SER A 307 2.00 -2.82 8.20
C SER A 307 0.89 -2.39 7.24
N PRO A 308 0.47 -3.20 6.24
CA PRO A 308 -0.63 -2.83 5.34
C PRO A 308 -1.95 -2.63 6.09
N PHE A 309 -2.26 -3.53 7.02
CA PHE A 309 -3.44 -3.44 7.87
C PHE A 309 -3.41 -2.16 8.73
N LEU A 310 -2.31 -1.91 9.44
CA LEU A 310 -2.18 -0.74 10.32
C LEU A 310 -2.33 0.57 9.55
N LEU A 311 -1.74 0.67 8.36
CA LEU A 311 -1.91 1.85 7.52
C LEU A 311 -3.38 2.05 7.12
N ALA A 312 -4.01 1.01 6.57
CA ALA A 312 -5.38 1.10 6.11
C ALA A 312 -6.37 1.39 7.26
N ALA A 313 -6.14 0.82 8.44
CA ALA A 313 -6.92 1.06 9.64
C ALA A 313 -6.81 2.52 10.10
N VAL A 314 -5.60 3.09 10.09
CA VAL A 314 -5.37 4.51 10.41
C VAL A 314 -6.05 5.42 9.41
N ILE A 315 -5.91 5.18 8.11
CA ILE A 315 -6.55 6.01 7.09
C ILE A 315 -8.08 5.96 7.23
N ARG A 316 -8.65 4.77 7.40
CA ARG A 316 -10.10 4.60 7.61
C ARG A 316 -10.59 5.30 8.86
N HIS A 317 -9.84 5.20 9.97
CA HIS A 317 -10.17 5.90 11.20
C HIS A 317 -10.24 7.42 10.97
N LEU A 318 -9.19 8.00 10.37
CA LEU A 318 -9.13 9.43 10.09
C LEU A 318 -10.23 9.91 9.13
N LEU A 319 -10.52 9.14 8.07
CA LEU A 319 -11.62 9.46 7.14
C LEU A 319 -13.00 9.38 7.81
N SER A 320 -13.16 8.45 8.77
CA SER A 320 -14.39 8.32 9.56
C SER A 320 -14.60 9.48 10.54
N GLU A 321 -13.51 10.03 11.09
CA GLU A 321 -13.58 11.21 11.98
C GLU A 321 -13.98 12.48 11.24
N GLU A 322 -13.53 12.69 9.99
CA GLU A 322 -13.96 13.84 9.18
C GLU A 322 -15.46 13.74 8.83
N ASN A 323 -15.98 12.52 8.63
CA ASN A 323 -17.41 12.22 8.38
C ASN A 323 -18.07 13.09 7.28
N SER A 324 -17.33 13.39 6.21
CA SER A 324 -17.82 14.13 5.04
C SER A 324 -18.21 13.17 3.91
N GLU A 325 -19.01 13.65 2.95
CA GLU A 325 -19.34 12.85 1.76
C GLU A 325 -18.08 12.46 0.98
N LEU A 326 -17.13 13.40 0.88
CA LEU A 326 -15.85 13.16 0.23
C LEU A 326 -14.99 12.15 0.99
N SER A 327 -14.97 12.17 2.33
CA SER A 327 -14.18 11.21 3.09
C SER A 327 -14.72 9.79 2.98
N LYS A 328 -16.05 9.63 2.86
CA LYS A 328 -16.70 8.34 2.56
C LYS A 328 -16.35 7.85 1.16
N GLU A 329 -16.47 8.71 0.15
CA GLU A 329 -16.09 8.39 -1.24
C GLU A 329 -14.62 7.93 -1.32
N ILE A 330 -13.71 8.65 -0.67
CA ILE A 330 -12.28 8.30 -0.60
C ILE A 330 -12.10 6.95 0.09
N ALA A 331 -12.79 6.69 1.21
CA ALA A 331 -12.66 5.43 1.93
C ALA A 331 -13.09 4.21 1.08
N GLU A 332 -14.06 4.40 0.18
CA GLU A 332 -14.51 3.39 -0.76
C GLU A 332 -13.60 3.25 -1.99
N ASN A 333 -12.85 4.31 -2.35
CA ASN A 333 -12.08 4.39 -3.59
C ASN A 333 -10.56 4.51 -3.39
N LEU A 334 -10.07 4.24 -2.18
CA LEU A 334 -8.65 4.16 -1.88
C LEU A 334 -8.13 2.74 -2.11
N TYR A 335 -7.27 2.55 -3.12
CA TYR A 335 -6.60 1.29 -3.40
C TYR A 335 -5.11 1.39 -3.09
N VAL A 336 -4.68 0.81 -1.96
CA VAL A 336 -3.30 0.85 -1.46
C VAL A 336 -2.81 2.29 -1.29
N ASP A 337 -2.17 2.85 -2.31
CA ASP A 337 -1.63 4.20 -2.38
C ASP A 337 -2.39 5.09 -3.37
N ASN A 338 -3.43 4.62 -4.04
CA ASN A 338 -4.16 5.39 -5.06
C ASN A 338 -5.56 5.80 -4.60
N VAL A 339 -5.85 7.09 -4.60
CA VAL A 339 -7.20 7.61 -4.40
C VAL A 339 -7.86 7.83 -5.76
N VAL A 340 -9.05 7.27 -5.96
CA VAL A 340 -9.87 7.50 -7.15
C VAL A 340 -11.11 8.34 -6.78
N LEU A 341 -11.36 9.40 -7.53
CA LEU A 341 -12.50 10.32 -7.33
C LEU A 341 -13.28 10.46 -8.62
N THR A 342 -14.61 10.53 -8.52
CA THR A 342 -15.50 10.71 -9.67
C THR A 342 -16.43 11.90 -9.51
N SER A 343 -16.88 12.46 -10.64
CA SER A 343 -17.74 13.65 -10.67
C SER A 343 -18.48 13.79 -12.01
N GLU A 344 -19.53 14.61 -12.04
CA GLU A 344 -20.34 14.84 -13.25
C GLU A 344 -19.96 16.12 -14.02
N SER A 345 -19.11 16.96 -13.43
CA SER A 345 -18.58 18.19 -14.06
C SER A 345 -17.09 18.41 -13.79
N GLU A 346 -16.37 19.06 -14.70
CA GLU A 346 -14.95 19.44 -14.52
C GLU A 346 -14.74 20.31 -13.28
N ALA A 347 -15.68 21.22 -13.02
CA ALA A 347 -15.66 22.12 -11.86
C ALA A 347 -15.75 21.34 -10.54
N GLU A 348 -16.66 20.36 -10.46
CA GLU A 348 -16.77 19.46 -9.31
C GLU A 348 -15.53 18.59 -9.17
N SER A 349 -15.02 18.05 -10.28
CA SER A 349 -13.80 17.22 -10.30
C SER A 349 -12.59 17.96 -9.71
N THR A 350 -12.36 19.18 -10.17
CA THR A 350 -11.29 20.06 -9.67
C THR A 350 -11.50 20.42 -8.21
N LYS A 351 -12.76 20.68 -7.80
CA LYS A 351 -13.11 20.97 -6.40
C LYS A 351 -12.79 19.77 -5.50
N LYS A 352 -13.28 18.57 -5.84
CA LYS A 352 -13.02 17.34 -5.09
C LYS A 352 -11.53 17.04 -4.99
N ALA A 353 -10.76 17.21 -6.06
CA ALA A 353 -9.32 17.00 -6.03
C ALA A 353 -8.59 17.95 -5.06
N LYS A 354 -9.00 19.23 -5.02
CA LYS A 354 -8.46 20.22 -4.08
C LYS A 354 -8.87 19.92 -2.63
N GLU A 355 -10.12 19.56 -2.40
CA GLU A 355 -10.64 19.20 -1.08
C GLU A 355 -9.98 17.93 -0.55
N ALA A 356 -9.80 16.90 -1.40
CA ALA A 356 -9.08 15.67 -1.04
C ALA A 356 -7.63 15.98 -0.66
N LYS A 357 -6.96 16.88 -1.40
CA LYS A 357 -5.59 17.30 -1.08
C LYS A 357 -5.50 17.99 0.29
N GLU A 358 -6.45 18.87 0.62
CA GLU A 358 -6.48 19.50 1.95
C GLU A 358 -6.85 18.52 3.05
N LEU A 359 -7.79 17.59 2.80
CA LEU A 359 -8.15 16.54 3.74
C LEU A 359 -6.94 15.67 4.10
N PHE A 360 -6.21 15.18 3.10
CA PHE A 360 -4.99 14.39 3.32
C PHE A 360 -3.93 15.20 4.07
N LYS A 361 -3.78 16.49 3.74
CA LYS A 361 -2.84 17.39 4.43
C LYS A 361 -3.17 17.56 5.92
N LYS A 362 -4.47 17.63 6.30
CA LYS A 362 -4.88 17.67 7.71
C LYS A 362 -4.39 16.44 8.47
N ILE A 363 -4.46 15.26 7.83
CA ILE A 363 -4.03 13.98 8.42
C ILE A 363 -2.53 13.68 8.18
N LYS A 364 -1.75 14.70 7.80
CA LYS A 364 -0.31 14.65 7.54
C LYS A 364 0.11 13.69 6.41
N MET A 365 -0.81 13.31 5.54
CA MET A 365 -0.52 12.57 4.30
C MET A 365 -0.57 13.53 3.11
N GLN A 366 0.28 13.37 2.11
CA GLN A 366 0.25 14.25 0.93
C GLN A 366 -0.28 13.48 -0.28
N LEU A 367 -1.21 14.09 -1.01
CA LEU A 367 -1.60 13.61 -2.33
C LEU A 367 -0.71 14.28 -3.39
N ARG A 368 -0.20 13.48 -4.32
CA ARG A 368 0.64 13.91 -5.44
C ARG A 368 0.25 13.19 -6.73
N GLU A 369 0.92 13.52 -7.83
CA GLU A 369 0.78 12.82 -9.13
C GLU A 369 -0.68 12.66 -9.56
N PHE A 370 -1.41 13.78 -9.58
CA PHE A 370 -2.80 13.79 -9.98
C PHE A 370 -2.92 13.57 -11.50
N HIS A 371 -3.70 12.56 -11.87
CA HIS A 371 -4.07 12.24 -13.24
C HIS A 371 -5.57 12.40 -13.40
N ALA A 372 -6.01 13.01 -14.51
CA ALA A 372 -7.42 13.23 -14.78
C ALA A 372 -7.73 13.04 -16.27
N ASN A 373 -8.99 12.75 -16.59
CA ASN A 373 -9.48 12.66 -17.98
C ASN A 373 -9.89 14.03 -18.57
N HIS A 374 -9.51 15.13 -17.93
CA HIS A 374 -9.69 16.51 -18.36
C HIS A 374 -8.52 17.36 -17.82
N ASP A 375 -8.39 18.60 -18.32
CA ASP A 375 -7.39 19.53 -17.82
C ASP A 375 -7.69 19.92 -16.37
N ILE A 376 -6.83 19.48 -15.44
CA ILE A 376 -7.00 19.74 -14.02
C ILE A 376 -5.87 20.62 -13.49
N ASN A 377 -6.22 21.74 -12.85
CA ASN A 377 -5.26 22.63 -12.22
C ASN A 377 -5.38 22.60 -10.69
N ILE A 378 -4.44 21.88 -10.07
CA ILE A 378 -4.39 21.60 -8.62
C ILE A 378 -3.27 22.41 -7.94
N THR A 379 -2.78 23.47 -8.60
CA THR A 379 -1.92 24.44 -7.91
C THR A 379 -2.74 25.17 -6.86
N MET A 380 -2.31 25.05 -5.60
CA MET A 380 -2.84 25.85 -4.51
C MET A 380 -2.25 27.26 -4.65
N SER A 381 -3.09 28.27 -4.42
CA SER A 381 -2.59 29.61 -4.13
C SER A 381 -1.70 29.52 -2.88
N LYS A 382 -0.44 29.95 -3.00
CA LYS A 382 0.39 30.21 -1.82
C LYS A 382 -0.33 31.30 -1.02
N LYS A 383 -0.92 30.93 0.12
CA LYS A 383 -1.25 31.90 1.16
C LYS A 383 -0.14 31.87 2.19
#